data_AF-A0A659RYE3-F1
#
_entry.id   AF-A0A659RYE3-F1
#
_cell.length_a   1.000
_cell.length_b   1.000
_cell.length_c   1.000
_cell.angle_alpha   90.00
_cell.angle_beta   90.00
_cell.angle_gamma   90.00
#
_symmetry.space_group_name_H-M   'P 1'
#
loop_
_entity.id
_entity.type
_entity.pdbx_description
1 polymer ?
#
loop_
_entity_poly.entity_id
_entity_poly.type
_entity_poly.pdbx_seq_one_letter_code
_entity_poly.pdbx_strand_id
1 'polypeptide(L)'
;RGPGDAIILAKQLYGGLGQNPFNPAMIGYVVLLISFPVQMTSWLPPYEIAATTPDMLDTLRMIFTGHTASGGDMRLLRIGIDGISQATPLDTFKTSLRAGHSVEQIMQYPIYSGALAGVGWQWINLAWLVGGVFLLWQKAIRWHIPVSFLLTLALCAALGWLFSPATLASPQLHLLSGATMLGAFFILTDPVTASTTNRGRLIFGALAGVLVWLIRSFGGYPDGVAFAVLLANITVPLIDYYTRPRVYGHRKG
;
A
#
# COMPACT_ATOMS: atom_id res chain seq x y z
N ARG A 1 -9.72 -21.14 -8.73
CA ARG A 1 -10.83 -20.96 -7.76
C ARG A 1 -10.39 -19.91 -6.74
N GLY A 2 -10.41 -18.63 -7.08
CA GLY A 2 -9.55 -17.63 -6.39
C GLY A 2 -10.22 -16.32 -5.96
N PRO A 3 -11.14 -15.70 -6.73
CA PRO A 3 -11.72 -14.42 -6.31
C PRO A 3 -13.10 -14.52 -5.65
N GLY A 4 -13.91 -15.51 -6.04
CA GLY A 4 -15.30 -15.66 -5.61
C GLY A 4 -15.45 -16.01 -4.13
N ASP A 5 -14.59 -16.91 -3.63
CA ASP A 5 -14.69 -17.43 -2.28
C ASP A 5 -14.33 -16.38 -1.22
N ALA A 6 -13.41 -15.46 -1.54
CA ALA A 6 -13.05 -14.33 -0.69
C ALA A 6 -14.18 -13.30 -0.58
N ILE A 7 -14.91 -13.04 -1.68
CA ILE A 7 -16.08 -12.15 -1.67
C ILE A 7 -17.23 -12.80 -0.90
N ILE A 8 -17.44 -14.11 -1.03
CA ILE A 8 -18.49 -14.83 -0.31
C ILE A 8 -18.19 -14.86 1.20
N LEU A 9 -16.97 -15.23 1.61
CA LEU A 9 -16.60 -15.26 3.03
C LEU A 9 -16.56 -13.86 3.67
N ALA A 10 -16.14 -12.82 2.94
CA ALA A 10 -16.11 -11.46 3.46
C ALA A 10 -17.49 -10.77 3.45
N LYS A 11 -18.38 -11.06 2.48
CA LYS A 11 -19.68 -10.37 2.34
C LYS A 11 -20.87 -11.12 2.94
N GLN A 12 -20.91 -12.45 2.91
CA GLN A 12 -22.08 -13.22 3.39
C GLN A 12 -22.02 -13.53 4.88
N LEU A 13 -20.83 -13.60 5.49
CA LEU A 13 -20.69 -13.96 6.91
C LEU A 13 -21.03 -12.80 7.87
N TYR A 14 -21.12 -11.57 7.37
CA TYR A 14 -21.38 -10.35 8.17
C TYR A 14 -22.60 -9.52 7.72
N GLY A 15 -23.48 -10.07 6.87
CA GLY A 15 -24.85 -9.52 6.72
C GLY A 15 -25.07 -8.43 5.67
N GLY A 16 -24.29 -8.38 4.58
CA GLY A 16 -24.60 -7.51 3.44
C GLY A 16 -24.16 -6.04 3.58
N LEU A 17 -24.54 -5.20 2.61
CA LEU A 17 -24.09 -3.81 2.45
C LEU A 17 -24.48 -2.95 3.68
N GLY A 18 -23.53 -2.70 4.58
CA GLY A 18 -23.66 -1.63 5.59
C GLY A 18 -23.16 -1.92 7.01
N GLN A 19 -22.80 -3.17 7.36
CA GLN A 19 -22.30 -3.52 8.70
C GLN A 19 -20.98 -4.31 8.71
N ASN A 20 -20.10 -4.06 7.73
CA ASN A 20 -18.82 -4.75 7.72
C ASN A 20 -17.85 -4.08 8.71
N PRO A 21 -17.37 -4.77 9.76
CA PRO A 21 -16.33 -4.23 10.63
C PRO A 21 -14.98 -4.07 9.90
N PHE A 22 -14.83 -4.71 8.75
CA PHE A 22 -13.59 -4.76 7.97
C PHE A 22 -13.79 -4.34 6.52
N ASN A 23 -12.75 -3.78 5.91
CA ASN A 23 -12.79 -3.44 4.49
C ASN A 23 -12.75 -4.75 3.68
N PRO A 24 -13.83 -5.10 2.95
CA PRO A 24 -13.95 -6.39 2.28
C PRO A 24 -12.94 -6.56 1.15
N ALA A 25 -12.55 -5.46 0.48
CA ALA A 25 -11.54 -5.50 -0.56
C ALA A 25 -10.16 -5.84 0.03
N MET A 26 -9.82 -5.26 1.19
CA MET A 26 -8.56 -5.55 1.88
C MET A 26 -8.52 -6.96 2.45
N ILE A 27 -9.65 -7.50 2.95
CA ILE A 27 -9.73 -8.92 3.33
C ILE A 27 -9.40 -9.80 2.13
N GLY A 28 -10.06 -9.57 0.98
CA GLY A 28 -9.82 -10.36 -0.22
C GLY A 28 -8.36 -10.29 -0.67
N TYR A 29 -7.76 -9.10 -0.66
CA TYR A 29 -6.36 -8.91 -0.98
C TYR A 29 -5.43 -9.67 -0.03
N VAL A 30 -5.65 -9.59 1.29
CA VAL A 30 -4.83 -10.30 2.29
C VAL A 30 -4.98 -11.82 2.17
N VAL A 31 -6.20 -12.32 1.95
CA VAL A 31 -6.44 -13.75 1.73
C VAL A 31 -5.66 -14.24 0.50
N LEU A 32 -5.69 -13.50 -0.61
CA LEU A 32 -4.92 -13.85 -1.81
C LEU A 32 -3.42 -13.78 -1.58
N LEU A 33 -2.95 -12.76 -0.86
CA LEU A 33 -1.54 -12.58 -0.56
C LEU A 33 -0.99 -13.72 0.32
N ILE A 34 -1.79 -14.21 1.28
CA ILE A 34 -1.42 -15.36 2.12
C ILE A 34 -1.54 -16.69 1.37
N SER A 35 -2.59 -16.85 0.55
CA SER A 35 -2.90 -18.12 -0.13
C SER A 35 -2.03 -18.34 -1.38
N PHE A 36 -1.69 -17.26 -2.08
CA PHE A 36 -0.98 -17.27 -3.37
C PHE A 36 0.17 -16.24 -3.39
N PRO A 37 1.14 -16.33 -2.45
CA PRO A 37 2.17 -15.32 -2.31
C PRO A 37 3.03 -15.18 -3.57
N VAL A 38 3.42 -16.30 -4.19
CA VAL A 38 4.32 -16.31 -5.36
C VAL A 38 3.74 -15.51 -6.52
N GLN A 39 2.45 -15.69 -6.80
CA GLN A 39 1.73 -15.01 -7.87
C GLN A 39 1.49 -13.53 -7.56
N MET A 40 1.34 -13.17 -6.29
CA MET A 40 1.13 -11.79 -5.84
C MET A 40 2.44 -10.99 -5.74
N THR A 41 3.60 -11.67 -5.76
CA THR A 41 4.93 -11.06 -5.69
C THR A 41 5.73 -11.18 -6.98
N SER A 42 5.15 -11.72 -8.06
CA SER A 42 5.80 -11.78 -9.38
C SER A 42 5.51 -10.51 -10.20
N TRP A 43 6.51 -9.64 -10.33
CA TRP A 43 6.40 -8.37 -11.04
C TRP A 43 7.39 -8.29 -12.19
N LEU A 44 6.97 -7.65 -13.30
CA LEU A 44 7.89 -7.26 -14.38
C LEU A 44 8.58 -5.95 -14.02
N PRO A 45 9.83 -5.74 -14.47
CA PRO A 45 10.52 -4.47 -14.28
C PRO A 45 9.81 -3.32 -15.03
N PRO A 46 9.97 -2.06 -14.58
CA PRO A 46 9.45 -0.90 -15.30
C PRO A 46 9.97 -0.84 -16.73
N TYR A 47 9.15 -0.34 -17.66
CA TYR A 47 9.47 -0.24 -19.10
C TYR A 47 10.82 0.42 -19.37
N GLU A 48 11.15 1.48 -18.64
CA GLU A 48 12.40 2.24 -18.78
C GLU A 48 13.67 1.43 -18.42
N ILE A 49 13.53 0.34 -17.68
CA ILE A 49 14.62 -0.50 -17.17
C ILE A 49 14.54 -1.92 -17.76
N ALA A 50 13.50 -2.22 -18.55
CA ALA A 50 13.31 -3.53 -19.15
C ALA A 50 14.34 -3.75 -20.28
N ALA A 51 15.15 -4.81 -20.16
CA ALA A 51 16.13 -5.15 -21.20
C ALA A 51 15.48 -5.65 -22.50
N THR A 52 14.23 -6.13 -22.42
CA THR A 52 13.44 -6.62 -23.56
C THR A 52 12.00 -6.12 -23.41
N THR A 53 11.54 -5.29 -24.34
CA THR A 53 10.17 -4.77 -24.38
C THR A 53 9.30 -5.70 -25.23
N PRO A 54 8.41 -6.53 -24.64
CA PRO A 54 7.53 -7.38 -25.43
C PRO A 54 6.52 -6.53 -26.22
N ASP A 55 6.29 -6.88 -27.48
CA ASP A 55 5.26 -6.24 -28.30
C ASP A 55 3.85 -6.60 -27.78
N MET A 56 2.82 -5.86 -28.23
CA MET A 56 1.43 -6.11 -27.85
C MET A 56 1.00 -7.55 -28.14
N LEU A 57 1.42 -8.10 -29.28
CA LEU A 57 1.09 -9.47 -29.68
C LEU A 57 1.82 -10.52 -28.81
N ASP A 58 3.05 -10.22 -28.39
CA ASP A 58 3.82 -11.07 -27.47
C ASP A 58 3.21 -11.07 -26.06
N THR A 59 2.74 -9.92 -25.61
CA THR A 59 2.05 -9.77 -24.32
C THR A 59 0.75 -10.57 -24.31
N LEU A 60 -0.06 -10.47 -25.38
CA LEU A 60 -1.29 -11.24 -25.50
C LEU A 60 -1.03 -12.75 -25.54
N ARG A 61 -0.06 -13.20 -26.33
CA ARG A 61 0.33 -14.63 -26.37
C ARG A 61 0.81 -15.10 -25.01
N MET A 62 1.66 -14.32 -24.33
CA MET A 62 2.14 -14.67 -23.00
C MET A 62 1.01 -14.84 -21.97
N ILE A 63 -0.01 -13.99 -21.99
CA ILE A 63 -1.15 -14.10 -21.07
C ILE A 63 -1.93 -15.41 -21.26
N PHE A 64 -2.10 -15.87 -22.51
CA PHE A 64 -2.93 -17.03 -22.83
C PHE A 64 -2.16 -18.35 -22.97
N THR A 65 -0.89 -18.30 -23.38
CA THR A 65 -0.09 -19.50 -23.70
C THR A 65 1.19 -19.61 -22.86
N GLY A 66 1.57 -18.57 -22.12
CA GLY A 66 2.79 -18.55 -21.30
C GLY A 66 4.11 -18.32 -22.07
N HIS A 67 4.04 -18.14 -23.40
CA HIS A 67 5.21 -18.00 -24.28
C HIS A 67 5.08 -16.77 -25.21
N THR A 68 6.21 -16.12 -25.53
CA THR A 68 6.26 -15.06 -26.58
C THR A 68 6.23 -15.68 -27.99
N ALA A 69 6.01 -14.85 -29.03
CA ALA A 69 6.10 -15.28 -30.42
C ALA A 69 7.51 -15.78 -30.81
N SER A 70 8.54 -15.35 -30.08
CA SER A 70 9.94 -15.79 -30.22
C SER A 70 10.29 -17.05 -29.41
N GLY A 71 9.33 -17.67 -28.72
CA GLY A 71 9.56 -18.85 -27.86
C GLY A 71 10.22 -18.52 -26.52
N GLY A 72 10.23 -17.25 -26.13
CA GLY A 72 10.74 -16.80 -24.84
C GLY A 72 9.70 -17.02 -23.73
N ASP A 73 10.12 -17.64 -22.63
CA ASP A 73 9.31 -17.76 -21.43
C ASP A 73 9.32 -16.46 -20.61
N MET A 74 8.33 -16.31 -19.72
CA MET A 74 8.26 -15.22 -18.73
C MET A 74 9.58 -15.06 -17.91
N ARG A 75 10.39 -16.13 -17.85
CA ARG A 75 11.71 -16.14 -17.22
C ARG A 75 12.75 -15.32 -18.00
N LEU A 76 12.72 -15.32 -19.34
CA LEU A 76 13.70 -14.61 -20.18
C LEU A 76 13.45 -13.09 -20.20
N LEU A 77 12.19 -12.66 -20.22
CA LEU A 77 11.84 -11.23 -20.05
C LEU A 77 12.22 -10.68 -18.67
N ARG A 78 12.42 -11.58 -17.68
CA ARG A 78 12.86 -11.24 -16.32
C ARG A 78 14.39 -11.18 -16.19
N ILE A 79 15.15 -11.72 -17.15
CA ILE A 79 16.63 -11.76 -17.16
C ILE A 79 17.25 -10.44 -17.67
N GLY A 80 16.45 -9.37 -17.77
CA GLY A 80 16.99 -8.02 -17.95
C GLY A 80 17.57 -7.46 -16.65
N ILE A 81 18.91 -7.33 -16.60
CA ILE A 81 19.71 -6.80 -15.48
C ILE A 81 19.34 -7.47 -14.14
N ASP A 82 20.04 -8.56 -13.81
CA ASP A 82 19.91 -9.40 -12.62
C ASP A 82 19.26 -8.70 -11.39
N GLY A 83 18.01 -9.06 -11.10
CA GLY A 83 17.46 -9.01 -9.75
C GLY A 83 16.52 -7.87 -9.37
N ILE A 84 16.27 -6.87 -10.24
CA ILE A 84 15.45 -5.69 -9.88
C ILE A 84 14.03 -5.81 -10.46
N SER A 85 13.38 -6.96 -10.25
CA SER A 85 11.96 -7.16 -10.56
C SER A 85 11.17 -7.24 -9.26
N GLN A 86 10.83 -6.09 -8.67
CA GLN A 86 10.11 -6.03 -7.39
C GLN A 86 8.83 -5.22 -7.55
N ALA A 87 7.88 -5.46 -6.64
CA ALA A 87 6.57 -4.83 -6.69
C ALA A 87 6.68 -3.31 -6.63
N THR A 88 7.59 -2.81 -5.79
CA THR A 88 7.72 -1.39 -5.50
C THR A 88 9.18 -1.03 -5.18
N PRO A 89 9.60 0.22 -5.30
CA PRO A 89 10.94 0.66 -4.93
C PRO A 89 11.22 0.48 -3.43
N LEU A 90 10.20 0.47 -2.58
CA LEU A 90 10.38 0.12 -1.16
C LEU A 90 10.61 -1.38 -0.94
N ASP A 91 10.00 -2.22 -1.77
CA ASP A 91 10.21 -3.67 -1.77
C ASP A 91 11.66 -4.00 -2.20
N THR A 92 12.14 -3.39 -3.29
CA THR A 92 13.55 -3.50 -3.70
C THR A 92 14.49 -3.09 -2.59
N PHE A 93 14.22 -1.96 -1.93
CA PHE A 93 15.07 -1.46 -0.85
C PHE A 93 15.18 -2.48 0.29
N LYS A 94 14.03 -3.01 0.73
CA LYS A 94 13.94 -3.93 1.85
C LYS A 94 14.55 -5.30 1.53
N THR A 95 14.25 -5.83 0.36
CA THR A 95 14.74 -7.14 -0.07
C THR A 95 16.26 -7.11 -0.26
N SER A 96 16.79 -6.04 -0.85
CA SER A 96 18.25 -5.88 -1.02
C SER A 96 18.98 -5.65 0.31
N LEU A 97 18.40 -4.90 1.25
CA LEU A 97 18.94 -4.77 2.61
C LEU A 97 19.02 -6.13 3.32
N ARG A 98 17.98 -6.95 3.20
CA ARG A 98 17.95 -8.30 3.79
C ARG A 98 18.94 -9.25 3.12
N ALA A 99 19.24 -9.03 1.83
CA ALA A 99 20.30 -9.74 1.12
C ALA A 99 21.72 -9.31 1.55
N GLY A 100 21.86 -8.32 2.43
CA GLY A 100 23.13 -7.85 2.97
C GLY A 100 23.77 -6.71 2.17
N HIS A 101 23.08 -6.13 1.18
CA HIS A 101 23.58 -4.96 0.46
C HIS A 101 23.52 -3.71 1.33
N SER A 102 24.52 -2.83 1.18
CA SER A 102 24.51 -1.53 1.87
C SER A 102 23.51 -0.57 1.21
N VAL A 103 23.04 0.43 1.95
CA VAL A 103 22.11 1.45 1.43
C VAL A 103 22.70 2.18 0.23
N GLU A 104 24.01 2.45 0.24
CA GLU A 104 24.71 3.12 -0.84
C GLU A 104 24.68 2.29 -2.13
N GLN A 105 24.87 0.97 -2.03
CA GLN A 105 24.78 0.06 -3.16
C GLN A 105 23.35 -0.01 -3.71
N ILE A 106 22.35 -0.02 -2.82
CA ILE A 106 20.94 -0.09 -3.21
C ILE A 106 20.52 1.18 -3.94
N MET A 107 20.91 2.35 -3.47
CA MET A 107 20.56 3.63 -4.10
C MET A 107 21.20 3.82 -5.48
N GLN A 108 22.22 3.04 -5.83
CA GLN A 108 22.81 3.03 -7.17
C GLN A 108 22.02 2.19 -8.18
N TYR A 109 21.00 1.46 -7.73
CA TYR A 109 20.19 0.64 -8.63
C TYR A 109 19.42 1.52 -9.64
N PRO A 110 19.29 1.08 -10.90
CA PRO A 110 18.55 1.82 -11.94
C PRO A 110 17.13 2.23 -11.53
N ILE A 111 16.48 1.46 -10.64
CA ILE A 111 15.15 1.80 -10.17
C ILE A 111 15.11 3.14 -9.40
N TYR A 112 16.22 3.59 -8.80
CA TYR A 112 16.31 4.86 -8.08
C TYR A 112 17.00 5.97 -8.89
N SER A 113 17.45 5.70 -10.11
CA SER A 113 18.15 6.71 -10.91
C SER A 113 17.20 7.85 -11.29
N GLY A 114 17.49 9.07 -10.83
CA GLY A 114 16.79 10.29 -11.24
C GLY A 114 15.38 10.50 -10.63
N ALA A 115 14.92 9.63 -9.73
CA ALA A 115 13.54 9.66 -9.24
C ALA A 115 13.42 9.58 -7.70
N LEU A 116 12.80 10.59 -7.08
CA LEU A 116 12.42 10.71 -5.65
C LEU A 116 11.83 9.43 -5.01
N ALA A 117 11.16 8.59 -5.80
CA ALA A 117 10.44 7.42 -5.31
C ALA A 117 10.68 6.17 -6.16
N GLY A 118 11.66 6.24 -7.06
CA GLY A 118 11.91 5.27 -8.11
C GLY A 118 11.16 5.52 -9.43
N VAL A 119 11.76 5.03 -10.51
CA VAL A 119 11.33 5.25 -11.90
C VAL A 119 9.94 4.66 -12.13
N GLY A 120 9.08 5.41 -12.82
CA GLY A 120 7.66 5.06 -13.09
C GLY A 120 6.71 5.22 -11.90
N TRP A 121 7.17 4.94 -10.68
CA TRP A 121 6.33 4.98 -9.48
C TRP A 121 5.88 6.38 -9.08
N GLN A 122 6.68 7.41 -9.39
CA GLN A 122 6.31 8.80 -9.15
C GLN A 122 5.00 9.17 -9.86
N TRP A 123 4.82 8.74 -11.11
CA TRP A 123 3.63 9.05 -11.91
C TRP A 123 2.39 8.34 -11.40
N ILE A 124 2.53 7.06 -11.03
CA ILE A 124 1.44 6.29 -10.40
C ILE A 124 1.01 6.96 -9.10
N ASN A 125 1.99 7.35 -8.27
CA ASN A 125 1.71 7.98 -6.99
C ASN A 125 1.08 9.36 -7.15
N LEU A 126 1.54 10.15 -8.13
CA LEU A 126 0.96 11.44 -8.50
C LEU A 126 -0.49 11.28 -8.99
N ALA A 127 -0.77 10.27 -9.81
CA ALA A 127 -2.13 9.99 -10.27
C ALA A 127 -3.07 9.67 -9.08
N TRP A 128 -2.64 8.85 -8.12
CA TRP A 128 -3.40 8.59 -6.90
C TRP A 128 -3.59 9.84 -6.05
N LEU A 129 -2.54 10.66 -5.91
CA LEU A 129 -2.62 11.92 -5.18
C LEU A 129 -3.64 12.88 -5.82
N VAL A 130 -3.58 13.07 -7.14
CA VAL A 130 -4.51 13.92 -7.89
C VAL A 130 -5.95 13.42 -7.73
N GLY A 131 -6.17 12.11 -7.87
CA GLY A 131 -7.48 11.50 -7.63
C GLY A 131 -7.97 11.71 -6.19
N GLY A 132 -7.07 11.60 -5.21
CA GLY A 132 -7.38 11.86 -3.80
C GLY A 132 -7.74 13.31 -3.50
N VAL A 133 -6.99 14.27 -4.08
CA VAL A 133 -7.31 15.70 -3.97
C VAL A 133 -8.66 16.01 -4.64
N PHE A 134 -8.95 15.38 -5.77
CA PHE A 134 -10.25 15.51 -6.43
C PHE A 134 -11.40 15.01 -5.54
N LEU A 135 -11.25 13.87 -4.86
CA LEU A 135 -12.26 13.38 -3.90
C LEU A 135 -12.45 14.29 -2.69
N LEU A 136 -11.38 14.93 -2.22
CA LEU A 136 -11.45 15.96 -1.17
C LEU A 136 -12.20 17.20 -1.66
N TRP A 137 -11.93 17.64 -2.90
CA TRP A 137 -12.60 18.79 -3.50
C TRP A 137 -14.09 18.55 -3.70
N GLN A 138 -14.47 17.35 -4.14
CA GLN A 138 -15.86 16.91 -4.23
C GLN A 138 -16.53 16.69 -2.86
N LYS A 139 -15.78 16.78 -1.76
CA LYS A 139 -16.23 16.52 -0.39
C LYS A 139 -16.78 15.10 -0.20
N ALA A 140 -16.38 14.15 -1.05
CA ALA A 140 -16.73 12.74 -0.93
C ALA A 140 -16.03 12.11 0.28
N ILE A 141 -14.78 12.51 0.55
CA ILE A 141 -13.97 12.05 1.69
C ILE A 141 -13.62 13.23 2.61
N ARG A 142 -13.30 12.93 3.87
CA ARG A 142 -12.88 13.93 4.88
C ARG A 142 -11.36 13.96 4.98
N TRP A 143 -10.79 15.16 5.03
CA TRP A 143 -9.32 15.37 5.10
C TRP A 143 -8.65 14.79 6.36
N HIS A 144 -9.39 14.61 7.45
CA HIS A 144 -8.86 14.11 8.73
C HIS A 144 -8.10 12.78 8.58
N ILE A 145 -8.66 11.80 7.87
CA ILE A 145 -8.03 10.48 7.74
C ILE A 145 -6.77 10.55 6.86
N PRO A 146 -6.82 11.04 5.60
CA PRO A 146 -5.63 11.08 4.74
C PRO A 146 -4.49 11.90 5.35
N VAL A 147 -4.80 13.08 5.91
CA VAL A 147 -3.77 13.96 6.49
C VAL A 147 -3.13 13.32 7.71
N SER A 148 -3.93 12.76 8.62
CA SER A 148 -3.38 12.14 9.83
C SER A 148 -2.55 10.89 9.52
N PHE A 149 -3.00 10.08 8.56
CA PHE A 149 -2.25 8.92 8.08
C PHE A 149 -0.90 9.31 7.48
N LEU A 150 -0.89 10.24 6.51
CA LEU A 150 0.32 10.67 5.83
C LEU A 150 1.31 11.35 6.78
N LEU A 151 0.82 12.24 7.67
CA LEU A 151 1.66 12.95 8.63
C LEU A 151 2.30 11.97 9.62
N THR A 152 1.52 11.02 10.15
CA THR A 152 2.05 10.05 11.11
C THR A 152 3.05 9.10 10.47
N LEU A 153 2.75 8.62 9.25
CA LEU A 153 3.69 7.80 8.47
C LEU A 153 4.98 8.57 8.17
N ALA A 154 4.89 9.83 7.76
CA ALA A 154 6.04 10.69 7.50
C ALA A 154 6.89 10.89 8.76
N LEU A 155 6.24 11.16 9.90
CA LEU A 155 6.91 11.40 11.17
C LEU A 155 7.61 10.14 11.68
N CYS A 156 6.93 8.99 11.69
CA CYS A 156 7.54 7.73 12.10
C CYS A 156 8.69 7.33 11.17
N ALA A 157 8.53 7.50 9.85
CA ALA A 157 9.59 7.25 8.89
C ALA A 157 10.79 8.20 9.08
N ALA A 158 10.54 9.49 9.34
CA ALA A 158 11.58 10.48 9.57
C ALA A 158 12.37 10.15 10.84
N LEU A 159 11.68 9.87 11.95
CA LEU A 159 12.33 9.48 13.19
C LEU A 159 13.14 8.19 13.02
N GLY A 160 12.55 7.15 12.41
CA GLY A 160 13.25 5.90 12.12
C GLY A 160 14.51 6.13 11.29
N TRP A 161 14.39 6.90 10.21
CA TRP A 161 15.52 7.22 9.36
C TRP A 161 16.59 8.06 10.07
N LEU A 162 16.23 9.00 10.95
CA LEU A 162 17.19 9.77 11.74
C LEU A 162 17.99 8.89 12.71
N PHE A 163 17.34 7.91 13.35
CA PHE A 163 18.00 7.03 14.32
C PHE A 163 18.80 5.90 13.67
N SER A 164 18.38 5.43 12.50
CA SER A 164 19.03 4.29 11.82
C SER A 164 18.94 4.42 10.30
N PRO A 165 19.65 5.39 9.69
CA PRO A 165 19.59 5.66 8.26
C PRO A 165 20.16 4.52 7.41
N ALA A 166 21.05 3.69 7.99
CA ALA A 166 21.68 2.56 7.33
C ALA A 166 20.77 1.33 7.18
N THR A 167 19.62 1.28 7.88
CA THR A 167 18.72 0.11 7.87
C THR A 167 17.28 0.47 7.52
N LEU A 168 16.90 1.73 7.63
CA LEU A 168 15.53 2.20 7.41
C LEU A 168 15.45 3.09 6.17
N ALA A 169 14.36 2.95 5.43
CA ALA A 169 14.15 3.72 4.21
C ALA A 169 13.83 5.19 4.53
N SER A 170 14.16 6.07 3.59
CA SER A 170 13.87 7.49 3.73
C SER A 170 12.36 7.78 3.74
N PRO A 171 11.90 8.87 4.37
CA PRO A 171 10.48 9.20 4.47
C PRO A 171 9.79 9.34 3.10
N GLN A 172 10.50 9.88 2.11
CA GLN A 172 10.01 9.99 0.74
C GLN A 172 9.70 8.62 0.12
N LEU A 173 10.52 7.60 0.37
CA LEU A 173 10.24 6.25 -0.10
C LEU A 173 8.98 5.69 0.57
N HIS A 174 8.78 5.91 1.87
CA HIS A 174 7.54 5.49 2.54
C HIS A 174 6.30 6.21 2.00
N LEU A 175 6.39 7.51 1.70
CA LEU A 175 5.24 8.31 1.25
C LEU A 175 4.90 8.09 -0.22
N LEU A 176 5.92 8.00 -1.08
CA LEU A 176 5.76 8.06 -2.53
C LEU A 176 5.85 6.71 -3.23
N SER A 177 6.01 5.62 -2.48
CA SER A 177 6.04 4.27 -3.03
C SER A 177 5.01 3.33 -2.39
N GLY A 178 4.72 2.24 -3.12
CA GLY A 178 3.73 1.25 -2.74
C GLY A 178 2.31 1.81 -2.69
N ALA A 179 1.46 1.20 -1.87
CA ALA A 179 0.04 1.56 -1.82
C ALA A 179 -0.26 2.75 -0.91
N THR A 180 0.70 3.64 -0.60
CA THR A 180 0.51 4.69 0.40
C THR A 180 -0.59 5.68 0.02
N MET A 181 -0.52 6.29 -1.18
CA MET A 181 -1.53 7.28 -1.61
C MET A 181 -2.87 6.61 -1.92
N LEU A 182 -2.86 5.43 -2.53
CA LEU A 182 -4.06 4.61 -2.70
C LEU A 182 -4.71 4.31 -1.34
N GLY A 183 -3.92 3.89 -0.37
CA GLY A 183 -4.30 3.63 1.02
C GLY A 183 -4.93 4.84 1.68
N ALA A 184 -4.25 5.99 1.59
CA ALA A 184 -4.64 7.23 2.22
C ALA A 184 -5.99 7.77 1.73
N PHE A 185 -6.22 7.75 0.41
CA PHE A 185 -7.35 8.45 -0.22
C PHE A 185 -8.50 7.58 -0.69
N PHE A 186 -8.28 6.27 -0.88
CA PHE A 186 -9.29 5.38 -1.46
C PHE A 186 -9.64 4.20 -0.55
N ILE A 187 -8.75 3.79 0.36
CA ILE A 187 -8.96 2.61 1.21
C ILE A 187 -9.36 3.02 2.63
N LEU A 188 -8.52 3.82 3.29
CA LEU A 188 -8.74 4.26 4.69
C LEU A 188 -9.96 5.18 4.84
N THR A 189 -10.40 5.80 3.76
CA THR A 189 -11.56 6.70 3.73
C THR A 189 -12.89 6.01 3.44
N ASP A 190 -12.94 4.67 3.49
CA ASP A 190 -14.18 3.91 3.36
C ASP A 190 -15.17 4.30 4.49
N PRO A 191 -16.37 4.83 4.13
CA PRO A 191 -17.32 5.36 5.11
C PRO A 191 -17.91 4.31 6.05
N VAL A 192 -17.86 3.01 5.70
CA VAL A 192 -18.47 1.95 6.50
C VAL A 192 -17.52 1.47 7.59
N THR A 193 -16.23 1.39 7.29
CA THR A 193 -15.25 0.77 8.20
C THR A 193 -14.44 1.77 8.99
N ALA A 194 -14.39 3.05 8.55
CA ALA A 194 -13.65 4.09 9.24
C ALA A 194 -14.42 4.69 10.42
N SER A 195 -13.70 5.37 11.32
CA SER A 195 -14.29 6.10 12.43
C SER A 195 -15.27 7.19 11.97
N THR A 196 -16.39 7.31 12.69
CA THR A 196 -17.47 8.24 12.37
C THR A 196 -17.21 9.66 12.89
N THR A 197 -16.46 9.82 13.98
CA THR A 197 -16.21 11.12 14.62
C THR A 197 -14.97 11.83 14.05
N ASN A 198 -14.93 13.16 14.07
CA ASN A 198 -13.75 13.89 13.54
C ASN A 198 -12.46 13.60 14.33
N ARG A 199 -12.56 13.47 15.66
CA ARG A 199 -11.40 13.11 16.50
C ARG A 199 -11.00 11.65 16.28
N GLY A 200 -11.97 10.76 16.17
CA GLY A 200 -11.71 9.35 15.91
C GLY A 200 -11.09 9.12 14.54
N ARG A 201 -11.49 9.88 13.51
CA ARG A 201 -10.84 9.86 12.18
C ARG A 201 -9.36 10.21 12.21
N LEU A 202 -8.97 11.18 13.04
CA LEU A 202 -7.55 11.51 13.25
C LEU A 202 -6.83 10.37 13.96
N ILE A 203 -7.39 9.83 15.05
CA ILE A 203 -6.76 8.73 15.79
C ILE A 203 -6.62 7.48 14.91
N PHE A 204 -7.67 7.16 14.13
CA PHE A 204 -7.69 6.04 13.20
C PHE A 204 -6.63 6.20 12.10
N GLY A 205 -6.55 7.38 11.46
CA GLY A 205 -5.52 7.67 10.45
C GLY A 205 -4.11 7.57 11.03
N ALA A 206 -3.88 8.14 12.21
CA ALA A 206 -2.59 8.06 12.90
C ALA A 206 -2.19 6.62 13.23
N LEU A 207 -3.10 5.83 13.80
CA LEU A 207 -2.87 4.43 14.12
C LEU A 207 -2.52 3.63 12.86
N ALA A 208 -3.27 3.80 11.78
CA ALA A 208 -2.97 3.16 10.51
C ALA A 208 -1.58 3.58 9.99
N GLY A 209 -1.19 4.85 10.12
CA GLY A 209 0.12 5.35 9.72
C GLY A 209 1.27 4.70 10.49
N VAL A 210 1.13 4.58 11.82
CA VAL A 210 2.10 3.87 12.68
C VAL A 210 2.19 2.40 12.28
N LEU A 211 1.05 1.72 12.10
CA LEU A 211 1.01 0.31 11.74
C LEU A 211 1.66 0.05 10.38
N VAL A 212 1.39 0.90 9.38
CA VAL A 212 2.03 0.82 8.06
C VAL A 212 3.55 0.96 8.19
N TRP A 213 4.03 1.94 8.95
CA TRP A 213 5.45 2.13 9.18
C TRP A 213 6.08 0.90 9.86
N LEU A 214 5.48 0.41 10.95
CA LEU A 214 5.97 -0.78 11.67
C LEU A 214 6.07 -2.01 10.77
N ILE A 215 5.05 -2.28 9.97
CA ILE A 215 5.02 -3.45 9.07
C ILE A 215 6.04 -3.28 7.94
N ARG A 216 6.18 -2.08 7.39
CA ARG A 216 7.17 -1.82 6.32
C ARG A 216 8.60 -1.91 6.83
N SER A 217 8.88 -1.40 8.03
CA SER A 217 10.21 -1.40 8.62
C SER A 217 10.61 -2.77 9.20
N PHE A 218 9.72 -3.43 9.94
CA PHE A 218 10.05 -4.64 10.70
C PHE A 218 9.33 -5.90 10.20
N GLY A 219 8.19 -5.76 9.52
CA GLY A 219 7.37 -6.89 9.09
C GLY A 219 7.96 -7.69 7.93
N GLY A 220 7.38 -8.86 7.63
CA GLY A 220 7.81 -9.71 6.51
C GLY A 220 7.45 -9.16 5.13
N TYR A 221 6.37 -8.39 5.03
CA TYR A 221 5.75 -7.96 3.77
C TYR A 221 6.27 -6.60 3.27
N PRO A 222 6.32 -6.39 1.94
CA PRO A 222 6.78 -5.14 1.36
C PRO A 222 5.73 -4.01 1.39
N ASP A 223 4.45 -4.34 1.16
CA ASP A 223 3.35 -3.39 1.34
C ASP A 223 2.56 -3.71 2.62
N GLY A 224 2.64 -2.80 3.60
CA GLY A 224 2.02 -2.96 4.91
C GLY A 224 0.59 -2.40 5.01
N VAL A 225 0.08 -1.76 3.94
CA VAL A 225 -1.17 -0.98 3.97
C VAL A 225 -2.38 -1.87 4.24
N ALA A 226 -2.54 -2.97 3.51
CA ALA A 226 -3.72 -3.82 3.67
C ALA A 226 -3.83 -4.41 5.09
N PHE A 227 -2.73 -4.92 5.64
CA PHE A 227 -2.69 -5.44 7.01
C PHE A 227 -2.94 -4.34 8.05
N ALA A 228 -2.32 -3.17 7.88
CA ALA A 228 -2.52 -2.04 8.78
C ALA A 228 -3.97 -1.54 8.78
N VAL A 229 -4.62 -1.49 7.62
CA VAL A 229 -6.04 -1.12 7.50
C VAL A 229 -6.92 -2.11 8.25
N LEU A 230 -6.71 -3.42 8.07
CA LEU A 230 -7.52 -4.42 8.77
C LEU A 230 -7.32 -4.34 10.28
N LEU A 231 -6.08 -4.19 10.76
CA LEU A 231 -5.79 -4.00 12.17
C LEU A 231 -6.39 -2.70 12.73
N ALA A 232 -6.29 -1.59 11.99
CA ALA A 232 -6.89 -0.33 12.38
C ALA A 232 -8.42 -0.44 12.46
N ASN A 233 -9.06 -1.15 11.52
CA ASN A 233 -10.50 -1.37 11.51
C ASN A 233 -10.99 -2.10 12.77
N ILE A 234 -10.22 -3.06 13.32
CA ILE A 234 -10.54 -3.72 14.61
C ILE A 234 -10.71 -2.69 15.73
N THR A 235 -9.92 -1.62 15.71
CA THR A 235 -9.90 -0.61 16.78
C THR A 235 -10.98 0.45 16.65
N VAL A 236 -11.70 0.52 15.52
CA VAL A 236 -12.69 1.57 15.24
C VAL A 236 -13.81 1.62 16.28
N PRO A 237 -14.44 0.51 16.73
CA PRO A 237 -15.47 0.56 17.76
C PRO A 237 -14.96 1.16 19.08
N LEU A 238 -13.71 0.88 19.45
CA LEU A 238 -13.07 1.41 20.65
C LEU A 238 -12.79 2.92 20.51
N ILE A 239 -12.24 3.32 19.36
CA ILE A 239 -11.98 4.73 19.04
C ILE A 239 -13.30 5.52 19.07
N ASP A 240 -14.35 5.01 18.43
CA ASP A 240 -15.64 5.68 18.37
C ASP A 240 -16.30 5.75 19.76
N TYR A 241 -16.12 4.74 20.61
CA TYR A 241 -16.58 4.78 22.01
C TYR A 241 -15.95 5.92 22.80
N TYR A 242 -14.62 6.09 22.71
CA TYR A 242 -13.91 7.14 23.45
C TYR A 242 -13.99 8.53 22.82
N THR A 243 -14.34 8.62 21.54
CA THR A 243 -14.38 9.91 20.80
C THR A 243 -15.79 10.45 20.61
N ARG A 244 -16.81 9.82 21.23
CA ARG A 244 -18.19 10.31 21.19
C ARG A 244 -18.25 11.79 21.58
N PRO A 245 -18.86 12.65 20.76
CA PRO A 245 -19.06 14.05 21.12
C PRO A 245 -19.89 14.12 22.41
N ARG A 246 -19.53 15.02 23.32
CA ARG A 246 -20.39 15.31 24.49
C ARG A 246 -21.73 15.84 23.98
N VAL A 247 -22.82 15.24 24.44
CA VAL A 247 -24.18 15.69 24.10
C VAL A 247 -24.35 17.12 24.61
N TYR A 248 -24.70 18.03 23.71
CA TYR A 248 -24.94 19.44 24.04
C TYR A 248 -26.24 19.50 24.87
N GLY A 249 -26.16 19.90 26.15
CA GLY A 249 -27.37 20.00 26.99
C GLY A 249 -27.21 19.92 28.51
N HIS A 250 -26.08 19.47 29.08
CA HIS A 250 -25.91 19.54 30.53
C HIS A 250 -25.47 20.94 30.97
N ARG A 251 -26.47 21.74 31.36
CA ARG A 251 -26.30 22.92 32.20
C ARG A 251 -25.66 22.44 33.51
N LYS A 252 -24.51 23.01 33.88
CA LYS A 252 -23.97 22.87 35.25
C LYS A 252 -25.06 23.39 36.20
N GLY A 253 -25.66 22.48 36.96
CA GLY A 253 -26.29 22.80 38.24
C GLY A 253 -25.20 22.93 39.29
#